data_AF-A0A534W333-F1
#
_entry.id   AF-A0A534W333-F1
#
_cell.length_a   1.000
_cell.length_b   1.000
_cell.length_c   1.000
_cell.angle_alpha   90.00
_cell.angle_beta   90.00
_cell.angle_gamma   90.00
#
_symmetry.space_group_name_H-M   'P 1'
#
loop_
_entity.id
_entity.type
_entity.pdbx_description
1 polymer ?
#
loop_
_entity_poly.entity_id
_entity_poly.type
_entity_poly.pdbx_seq_one_letter_code
_entity_poly.pdbx_strand_id
1 'polypeptide(L)'
;YDPPGVGGTGVITVLAHGDHPDWYGLPKDPHVPAGVKFWKNVLRPVGVIAFAAAFFAMVGHYLTYGPKKPKEGSEKPRGEGPV
;
A
#
# COMPACT_ATOMS: atom_id res chain seq x y z
N TYR A 1 21.00 -20.38 -17.17
CA TYR A 1 20.18 -19.16 -17.15
C TYR A 1 19.50 -19.08 -15.81
N ASP A 2 20.00 -18.17 -14.98
CA ASP A 2 19.51 -17.83 -13.65
C ASP A 2 19.94 -16.37 -13.40
N PRO A 3 19.13 -15.40 -13.84
CA PRO A 3 19.59 -14.02 -13.99
C PRO A 3 19.70 -13.28 -12.64
N PRO A 4 20.87 -12.67 -12.35
CA PRO A 4 21.09 -12.00 -11.06
C PRO A 4 20.26 -10.71 -10.88
N GLY A 5 19.83 -10.05 -11.97
CA GLY A 5 19.06 -8.79 -11.92
C GLY A 5 17.68 -8.89 -11.26
N VAL A 6 17.16 -10.12 -11.09
CA VAL A 6 15.93 -10.42 -10.35
C VAL A 6 16.17 -11.21 -9.05
N GLY A 7 17.43 -11.44 -8.66
CA GLY A 7 17.78 -12.20 -7.47
C GLY A 7 17.77 -13.72 -7.66
N GLY A 8 17.83 -14.19 -8.90
CA GLY A 8 17.72 -15.60 -9.27
C GLY A 8 16.28 -16.10 -9.38
N THR A 9 16.06 -17.14 -10.17
CA THR A 9 14.72 -17.68 -10.50
C THR A 9 14.33 -18.89 -9.66
N GLY A 10 15.20 -19.39 -8.78
CA GLY A 10 14.98 -20.60 -7.99
C GLY A 10 15.04 -21.90 -8.80
N VAL A 11 15.09 -21.80 -10.12
CA VAL A 11 15.32 -22.87 -11.09
C VAL A 11 16.46 -22.42 -11.99
N ILE A 12 17.44 -23.31 -12.21
CA ILE A 12 18.57 -23.05 -13.12
C ILE A 12 18.33 -23.87 -14.39
N THR A 13 18.30 -23.19 -15.54
CA THR A 13 18.18 -23.84 -16.85
C THR A 13 19.53 -23.86 -17.56
N VAL A 14 19.98 -25.00 -18.07
CA VAL A 14 21.21 -25.06 -18.90
C VAL A 14 20.84 -24.78 -20.36
N LEU A 15 21.50 -23.80 -20.97
CA LEU A 15 21.28 -23.40 -22.37
C LEU A 15 22.50 -23.84 -23.19
N ALA A 16 22.28 -24.27 -24.43
CA ALA A 16 23.39 -24.58 -25.34
C ALA A 16 24.22 -23.31 -25.67
N HIS A 17 23.56 -22.15 -25.75
CA HIS A 17 24.19 -20.84 -25.92
C HIS A 17 23.81 -19.93 -24.74
N GLY A 18 24.59 -20.01 -23.66
CA GLY A 18 24.30 -19.29 -22.41
C GLY A 18 24.47 -17.77 -22.51
N ASP A 19 25.23 -17.30 -23.49
CA ASP A 19 25.48 -15.89 -23.83
C ASP A 19 24.40 -15.28 -24.74
N HIS A 20 23.58 -16.13 -25.36
CA HIS A 20 22.45 -15.78 -26.24
C HIS A 20 21.10 -16.30 -25.71
N PRO A 21 20.65 -15.86 -24.51
CA PRO A 21 19.33 -16.22 -23.99
C PRO A 21 18.18 -15.72 -24.89
N ASP A 22 18.41 -14.67 -25.66
CA ASP A 22 17.43 -14.08 -26.59
C ASP A 22 17.00 -15.05 -27.70
N TRP A 23 17.87 -15.97 -28.13
CA TRP A 23 17.52 -17.02 -29.11
C TRP A 23 16.45 -17.99 -28.58
N TYR A 24 16.32 -18.09 -27.27
CA TYR A 24 15.31 -18.90 -26.59
C TYR A 24 14.11 -18.06 -26.12
N GLY A 25 14.01 -16.80 -26.58
CA GLY A 25 12.97 -15.87 -26.14
C GLY A 25 13.13 -15.39 -24.70
N LEU A 26 14.31 -15.55 -24.11
CA LEU A 26 14.59 -15.15 -22.73
C LEU A 26 15.27 -13.76 -22.70
N PRO A 27 14.91 -12.89 -21.75
CA PRO A 27 15.59 -11.61 -21.58
C PRO A 27 17.08 -11.79 -21.30
N LYS A 28 17.95 -10.96 -21.88
CA LYS A 28 19.39 -11.02 -21.59
C LYS A 28 19.75 -10.52 -20.20
N ASP A 29 19.09 -9.44 -19.77
CA ASP A 29 19.35 -8.80 -18.49
C ASP A 29 18.04 -8.31 -17.84
N PRO A 30 17.24 -9.23 -17.26
CA PRO A 30 15.99 -8.85 -16.62
C PRO A 30 16.26 -8.18 -15.27
N HIS A 31 15.63 -7.04 -15.04
CA HIS A 31 15.69 -6.30 -13.77
C HIS A 31 14.30 -5.97 -13.27
N VAL A 32 14.15 -5.89 -11.94
CA VAL A 32 12.95 -5.31 -11.35
C VAL A 32 12.90 -3.81 -11.68
N PRO A 33 11.82 -3.30 -12.29
CA PRO A 33 11.69 -1.89 -12.65
C PRO A 33 11.84 -0.95 -11.45
N ALA A 34 12.43 0.23 -11.67
CA ALA A 34 12.74 1.19 -10.61
C ALA A 34 11.49 1.65 -9.83
N GLY A 35 10.37 1.88 -10.52
CA GLY A 35 9.11 2.27 -9.88
C GLY A 35 8.56 1.19 -8.94
N VAL A 36 8.69 -0.09 -9.31
CA VAL A 36 8.29 -1.22 -8.47
C VAL A 36 9.20 -1.32 -7.25
N LYS A 37 10.52 -1.15 -7.42
CA LYS A 37 11.46 -1.10 -6.29
C LYS A 37 11.10 0.03 -5.33
N PHE A 38 10.83 1.23 -5.84
CA PHE A 38 10.48 2.39 -5.01
C PHE A 38 9.17 2.17 -4.24
N TRP A 39 8.10 1.73 -4.92
CA TRP A 39 6.82 1.49 -4.26
C TRP A 39 6.92 0.41 -3.16
N LYS A 40 7.59 -0.71 -3.45
CA LYS A 40 7.73 -1.81 -2.49
C LYS A 40 8.62 -1.45 -1.30
N ASN A 41 9.72 -0.75 -1.54
CA ASN A 41 10.76 -0.54 -0.53
C ASN A 41 10.57 0.76 0.26
N VAL A 42 9.85 1.75 -0.30
CA VAL A 42 9.67 3.06 0.34
C VAL A 42 8.20 3.29 0.67
N LEU A 43 7.33 3.33 -0.34
CA LEU A 43 5.93 3.72 -0.13
C LEU A 43 5.17 2.73 0.76
N ARG A 44 5.36 1.42 0.54
CA ARG A 44 4.66 0.39 1.32
C ARG A 44 4.98 0.45 2.82
N PRO A 45 6.24 0.42 3.28
CA PRO A 45 6.54 0.49 4.71
C PRO A 45 6.10 1.84 5.32
N VAL A 46 6.29 2.95 4.62
CA VAL A 46 5.80 4.27 5.08
C VAL A 46 4.29 4.26 5.26
N GLY A 47 3.55 3.71 4.29
CA GLY A 47 2.10 3.58 4.36
C GLY A 47 1.64 2.72 5.54
N VAL A 48 2.33 1.61 5.82
CA VAL A 48 2.03 0.74 6.98
C VAL A 48 2.25 1.50 8.30
N ILE A 49 3.35 2.24 8.42
CA ILE A 49 3.64 3.04 9.61
C ILE A 49 2.58 4.14 9.80
N ALA A 50 2.25 4.86 8.73
CA ALA A 50 1.23 5.91 8.76
C ALA A 50 -0.15 5.35 9.15
N PHE A 51 -0.53 4.19 8.60
CA PHE A 51 -1.77 3.52 8.95
C PHE A 51 -1.80 3.11 10.43
N ALA A 52 -0.72 2.50 10.93
CA ALA A 52 -0.62 2.11 12.33
C ALA A 52 -0.74 3.34 13.25
N ALA A 53 -0.01 4.42 12.95
CA ALA A 53 -0.09 5.67 13.69
C ALA A 53 -1.51 6.25 13.70
N ALA A 54 -2.17 6.30 12.54
CA ALA A 54 -3.55 6.78 12.43
C ALA A 54 -4.53 5.92 13.24
N PHE A 55 -4.37 4.60 13.19
CA PHE A 55 -5.20 3.66 13.96
C PHE A 55 -5.06 3.90 15.47
N PHE A 56 -3.82 3.97 15.98
CA PHE A 56 -3.59 4.23 17.41
C PHE A 56 -4.03 5.63 17.82
N ALA A 57 -3.83 6.64 16.97
CA ALA A 57 -4.32 7.99 17.22
C ALA A 57 -5.85 8.03 17.32
N MET A 58 -6.55 7.33 16.43
CA MET A 58 -8.01 7.21 16.45
C MET A 58 -8.51 6.52 17.73
N VAL A 59 -7.93 5.37 18.08
CA VAL A 59 -8.30 4.62 19.29
C VAL A 59 -8.00 5.46 20.54
N GLY A 60 -6.80 6.04 20.63
CA GLY A 60 -6.41 6.91 21.73
C GLY A 60 -7.32 8.12 21.87
N HIS A 61 -7.63 8.80 20.76
CA HIS A 61 -8.54 9.95 20.76
C HIS A 61 -9.93 9.57 21.29
N TYR A 62 -10.48 8.44 20.85
CA TYR A 62 -11.78 7.98 21.31
C TYR A 62 -11.79 7.65 22.82
N LEU A 63 -10.76 6.96 23.32
CA LEU A 63 -10.67 6.61 24.74
C LEU A 63 -10.49 7.84 25.64
N THR A 64 -9.74 8.86 25.19
CA THR A 64 -9.47 10.06 25.98
C THR A 64 -10.65 11.05 26.01
N TYR A 65 -11.31 11.29 24.88
CA TYR A 65 -12.35 12.32 24.77
C TYR A 65 -13.77 11.76 24.81
N GLY A 66 -13.93 10.46 24.57
CA GLY A 66 -15.24 9.82 24.50
C GLY A 66 -16.04 10.20 23.25
N PRO A 67 -17.25 9.61 23.10
CA PRO A 67 -18.11 9.86 21.95
C PRO A 67 -18.69 11.28 21.96
N LYS A 68 -18.78 11.90 20.78
CA LYS A 68 -19.42 13.21 20.62
C LYS A 68 -20.94 13.05 20.73
N LYS A 69 -21.53 13.67 21.75
CA LYS A 69 -23.00 13.68 21.91
C LYS A 69 -23.65 14.68 20.93
N PRO A 70 -24.87 14.40 20.44
CA PRO A 70 -25.66 15.39 19.71
C PRO A 70 -25.88 16.63 20.58
N LYS A 71 -25.97 17.81 19.96
CA LYS A 71 -26.47 19.01 20.67
C LYS A 71 -27.97 18.82 20.89
N GLU A 72 -28.42 18.60 22.13
CA GLU A 72 -29.83 18.82 22.48
C GLU A 72 -30.14 20.30 22.21
N GLY A 73 -31.09 20.58 21.33
CA GLY A 73 -31.53 21.95 21.00
C GLY A 73 -31.68 22.31 19.54
N SER A 74 -31.55 21.39 18.58
CA SER A 74 -31.99 21.62 17.20
C SER A 74 -33.39 21.06 16.94
N GLU A 75 -34.32 21.33 17.84
CA GLU A 75 -35.74 21.32 17.53
C GLU A 75 -36.07 22.75 17.08
N LYS A 76 -36.12 22.97 15.76
CA LYS A 76 -36.73 24.20 15.24
C LYS A 76 -38.20 24.16 15.66
N PRO A 77 -38.71 25.14 16.42
CA PRO A 77 -40.14 25.20 16.70
C PRO A 77 -40.84 25.38 15.35
N ARG A 78 -41.60 24.36 14.94
CA ARG A 78 -42.53 24.45 13.82
C ARG A 78 -43.61 25.41 14.27
N GLY A 79 -43.59 26.63 13.75
CA GLY A 79 -44.50 27.69 14.14
C GLY A 79 -45.94 27.22 14.09
N GLU A 80 -46.57 27.16 15.25
CA GLU A 80 -48.02 27.31 15.39
C GLU A 80 -48.32 28.77 15.11
N GLY A 81 -48.91 29.05 13.94
CA GLY A 81 -49.52 30.34 13.64
C GLY A 81 -50.89 30.43 14.34
N PRO A 82 -51.28 31.58 14.90
CA PRO A 82 -52.59 31.73 15.52
C PRO A 82 -53.68 31.66 14.44
N VAL A 83 -54.77 30.96 14.78
CA VAL A 83 -56.04 30.85 14.03
C VAL A 83 -56.76 32.18 13.86
#